data_AF-A0A2V8BQG4-F1
#
_entry.id   AF-A0A2V8BQG4-F1
#
_cell.length_a   1.000
_cell.length_b   1.000
_cell.length_c   1.000
_cell.angle_alpha   90.00
_cell.angle_beta   90.00
_cell.angle_gamma   90.00
#
_symmetry.space_group_name_H-M   'P 1'
#
loop_
_entity.id
_entity.type
_entity.pdbx_description
1 polymer ?
#
loop_
_entity_poly.entity_id
_entity_poly.type
_entity_poly.pdbx_seq_one_letter_code
_entity_poly.pdbx_strand_id
1 'polypeptide(L)'
;MRSQLAEIGYTPDRITYLAISHSHGDHTGNANDYAGSTWLVQKAERDLMFGEKAPRTFDAYKALKDSKTKVLEGDLDVFGDGTVVIKSTPGHTPGHQAMFVKLARHGSVVLSGDLFHFPEERTLDRVPTFEFNKDQTRASRSALEAFMKTAGAELWIQHDIIAYAKLMKAPKFYE
;
A
#
# COMPACT_ATOMS: atom_id res chain seq x y z
N MET A 1 12.88 1.06 -7.33
CA MET A 1 11.90 1.45 -8.39
C MET A 1 12.48 2.27 -9.55
N ARG A 2 13.53 3.10 -9.39
CA ARG A 2 14.02 3.98 -10.49
C ARG A 2 14.28 3.27 -11.83
N SER A 3 15.01 2.14 -11.81
CA SER A 3 15.31 1.36 -13.02
C SER A 3 14.06 0.76 -13.67
N GLN A 4 13.10 0.30 -12.87
CA GLN A 4 11.84 -0.28 -13.35
C GLN A 4 10.91 0.77 -13.98
N LEU A 5 10.87 2.00 -13.46
CA LEU A 5 10.15 3.10 -14.12
C LEU A 5 10.82 3.50 -15.43
N ALA A 6 12.15 3.56 -15.46
CA ALA A 6 12.89 3.86 -16.68
C ALA A 6 12.61 2.83 -17.78
N GLU A 7 12.44 1.54 -17.43
CA GLU A 7 12.10 0.46 -18.36
C GLU A 7 10.78 0.68 -19.10
N ILE A 8 9.83 1.41 -18.49
CA ILE A 8 8.55 1.78 -19.11
C ILE A 8 8.51 3.24 -19.60
N GLY A 9 9.65 3.92 -19.62
CA GLY A 9 9.78 5.30 -20.14
C GLY A 9 9.33 6.40 -19.19
N TYR A 10 9.22 6.12 -17.88
CA TYR A 10 8.83 7.10 -16.86
C TYR A 10 9.99 7.48 -15.96
N THR A 11 9.96 8.73 -15.50
CA THR A 11 10.81 9.25 -14.43
C THR A 11 9.97 9.50 -13.17
N PRO A 12 10.55 9.52 -11.96
CA PRO A 12 9.78 9.73 -10.71
C PRO A 12 8.92 11.00 -10.71
N ASP A 13 9.37 12.09 -11.34
CA ASP A 13 8.64 13.36 -11.45
C ASP A 13 7.37 13.27 -12.32
N ARG A 14 7.22 12.22 -13.13
CA ARG A 14 6.00 11.95 -13.91
C ARG A 14 4.89 11.29 -13.09
N ILE A 15 5.16 10.90 -11.85
CA ILE A 15 4.18 10.23 -10.99
C ILE A 15 3.28 11.27 -10.32
N THR A 16 1.98 11.22 -10.60
CA THR A 16 1.00 12.16 -10.04
C THR A 16 0.68 11.86 -8.57
N TYR A 17 0.49 10.59 -8.22
CA TYR A 17 0.10 10.14 -6.88
C TYR A 17 1.09 9.12 -6.36
N LEU A 18 1.47 9.27 -5.08
CA LEU A 18 2.23 8.27 -4.34
C LEU A 18 1.34 7.75 -3.21
N ALA A 19 1.06 6.46 -3.18
CA ALA A 19 0.46 5.79 -2.03
C ALA A 19 1.43 4.72 -1.55
N ILE A 20 1.78 4.77 -0.26
CA ILE A 20 2.63 3.77 0.40
C ILE A 20 1.71 3.03 1.37
N SER A 21 1.79 1.69 1.42
CA SER A 21 0.93 0.90 2.32
C SER A 21 1.18 1.24 3.78
N HIS A 22 2.46 1.35 4.18
CA HIS A 22 2.89 1.75 5.52
C HIS A 22 4.38 2.14 5.55
N SER A 23 4.89 2.52 6.72
CA SER A 23 6.18 3.18 6.89
C SER A 23 7.40 2.26 7.13
N HIS A 24 7.28 0.93 6.98
CA HIS A 24 8.45 0.05 7.08
C HIS A 24 9.44 0.30 5.92
N GLY A 25 10.70 -0.06 6.16
CA GLY A 25 11.82 0.35 5.31
C GLY A 25 11.78 -0.20 3.89
N ASP A 26 11.28 -1.42 3.73
CA ASP A 26 11.10 -2.10 2.46
C ASP A 26 9.94 -1.53 1.60
N HIS A 27 9.01 -0.79 2.22
CA HIS A 27 7.95 -0.06 1.52
C HIS A 27 8.31 1.40 1.24
N THR A 28 9.24 1.98 2.01
CA THR A 28 9.60 3.40 1.94
C THR A 28 10.97 3.68 1.37
N GLY A 29 11.76 2.65 1.01
CA GLY A 29 13.17 2.80 0.63
C GLY A 29 13.47 3.74 -0.53
N ASN A 30 12.49 4.04 -1.40
CA ASN A 30 12.63 5.03 -2.48
C ASN A 30 11.67 6.23 -2.37
N ALA A 31 11.00 6.41 -1.22
CA ALA A 31 9.94 7.39 -1.05
C ALA A 31 10.37 8.83 -1.38
N ASN A 32 11.60 9.21 -1.04
CA ASN A 32 12.13 10.55 -1.34
C ASN A 32 12.11 10.91 -2.83
N ASP A 33 12.25 9.93 -3.73
CA ASP A 33 12.29 10.19 -5.18
C ASP A 33 10.95 10.69 -5.71
N TYR A 34 9.87 10.45 -4.97
CA TYR A 34 8.50 10.73 -5.34
C TYR A 34 7.90 11.87 -4.51
N ALA A 35 8.71 12.67 -3.82
CA ALA A 35 8.25 13.81 -3.03
C ALA A 35 7.60 14.93 -3.87
N GLY A 36 7.76 14.91 -5.20
CA GLY A 36 7.03 15.77 -6.13
C GLY A 36 5.58 15.35 -6.38
N SER A 37 5.21 14.09 -6.10
CA SER A 37 3.86 13.57 -6.25
C SER A 37 2.92 14.06 -5.15
N THR A 38 1.60 13.94 -5.35
CA THR A 38 0.64 14.05 -4.24
C THR A 38 0.68 12.77 -3.41
N TRP A 39 1.18 12.85 -2.20
CA TRP A 39 1.27 11.72 -1.28
C TRP A 39 -0.09 11.44 -0.61
N LEU A 40 -0.59 10.21 -0.76
CA LEU A 40 -1.82 9.71 -0.16
C LEU A 40 -1.47 8.83 1.05
N VAL A 41 -1.85 9.26 2.25
CA VAL A 41 -1.43 8.60 3.50
C VAL A 41 -2.47 8.72 4.58
N GLN A 42 -2.68 7.64 5.34
CA GLN A 42 -3.50 7.69 6.55
C GLN A 42 -2.88 8.62 7.60
N LYS A 43 -3.71 9.39 8.29
CA LYS A 43 -3.27 10.30 9.36
C LYS A 43 -2.37 9.61 10.37
N ALA A 44 -2.78 8.43 10.84
CA ALA A 44 -2.04 7.66 11.84
C ALA A 44 -0.63 7.25 11.37
N GLU A 45 -0.47 6.92 10.08
CA GLU A 45 0.84 6.55 9.53
C GLU A 45 1.74 7.78 9.38
N ARG A 46 1.17 8.91 8.91
CA ARG A 46 1.92 10.16 8.81
C ARG A 46 2.37 10.66 10.18
N ASP A 47 1.51 10.53 11.19
CA ASP A 47 1.85 10.90 12.58
C ASP A 47 2.93 9.97 13.16
N LEU A 48 2.96 8.69 12.78
CA LEU A 48 4.06 7.78 13.13
C LEU A 48 5.39 8.22 12.48
N MET A 49 5.35 8.65 11.21
CA MET A 49 6.53 9.05 10.45
C MET A 49 7.09 10.42 10.83
N PHE A 50 6.22 11.39 11.18
CA PHE A 50 6.61 12.80 11.33
C PHE A 50 6.03 13.51 12.56
N GLY A 51 5.24 12.83 13.40
CA GLY A 51 4.70 13.38 14.63
C GLY A 51 5.75 13.55 15.73
N GLU A 52 5.32 14.01 16.90
CA GLU A 52 6.23 14.33 18.01
C GLU A 52 7.09 13.15 18.47
N LYS A 53 6.55 11.93 18.36
CA LYS A 53 7.22 10.68 18.76
C LYS A 53 7.96 10.00 17.60
N ALA A 54 8.02 10.62 16.43
CA ALA A 54 8.63 10.02 15.26
C ALA A 54 10.13 9.76 15.46
N PRO A 55 10.67 8.66 14.88
CA PRO A 55 12.10 8.42 14.86
C PRO A 55 12.84 9.59 14.17
N ARG A 56 13.85 10.15 14.82
CA ARG A 56 14.54 11.37 14.33
C ARG A 56 15.39 11.16 13.07
N THR A 57 15.69 9.92 12.69
CA THR A 57 16.80 9.60 11.75
C THR A 57 16.39 8.76 10.54
N PHE A 58 15.12 8.77 10.13
CA PHE A 58 14.72 8.04 8.92
C PHE A 58 14.95 8.85 7.65
N ASP A 59 16.10 8.62 7.02
CA ASP A 59 16.47 9.27 5.77
C ASP A 59 15.62 8.83 4.58
N ALA A 60 15.06 7.61 4.58
CA ALA A 60 14.40 7.01 3.41
C ALA A 60 13.20 7.79 2.85
N TYR A 61 12.50 8.55 3.72
CA TYR A 61 11.27 9.26 3.38
C TYR A 61 11.23 10.72 3.87
N LYS A 62 12.35 11.29 4.34
CA LYS A 62 12.39 12.65 4.90
C LYS A 62 11.82 13.73 3.97
N ALA A 63 11.97 13.57 2.66
CA ALA A 63 11.46 14.54 1.68
C ALA A 63 9.92 14.55 1.61
N LEU A 64 9.24 13.50 2.08
CA LEU A 64 7.78 13.47 2.17
C LEU A 64 7.22 14.35 3.29
N LYS A 65 8.04 14.81 4.25
CA LYS A 65 7.57 15.65 5.35
C LYS A 65 6.85 16.91 4.86
N ASP A 66 7.42 17.52 3.82
CA ASP A 66 6.99 18.79 3.22
C ASP A 66 6.37 18.61 1.83
N SER A 67 6.11 17.37 1.39
CA SER A 67 5.48 17.11 0.10
C SER A 67 3.99 17.47 0.11
N LYS A 68 3.44 17.70 -1.08
CA LYS A 68 1.99 17.85 -1.23
C LYS A 68 1.32 16.57 -0.76
N THR A 69 0.52 16.67 0.31
CA THR A 69 -0.05 15.49 0.97
C THR A 69 -1.56 15.59 1.06
N LYS A 70 -2.25 14.50 0.72
CA LYS A 70 -3.66 14.27 1.07
C LYS A 70 -3.70 13.30 2.25
N VAL A 71 -3.96 13.84 3.43
CA VAL A 71 -4.09 13.07 4.67
C VAL A 71 -5.48 12.43 4.70
N LEU A 72 -5.52 11.12 4.95
CA LEU A 72 -6.72 10.30 4.91
C LEU A 72 -7.15 9.87 6.31
N GLU A 73 -8.45 9.73 6.50
CA GLU A 73 -9.07 9.10 7.67
C GLU A 73 -10.11 8.10 7.15
N GLY A 74 -9.64 6.91 6.76
CA GLY A 74 -10.46 5.88 6.13
C GLY A 74 -10.18 5.71 4.63
N ASP A 75 -11.17 5.20 3.91
CA ASP A 75 -11.03 4.88 2.49
C ASP A 75 -11.02 6.13 1.60
N LEU A 76 -10.37 6.02 0.44
CA LEU A 76 -10.38 7.06 -0.59
C LEU A 76 -10.53 6.45 -1.97
N ASP A 77 -11.58 6.85 -2.69
CA ASP A 77 -11.61 6.74 -4.15
C ASP A 77 -10.72 7.82 -4.76
N VAL A 78 -9.62 7.40 -5.39
CA VAL A 78 -8.55 8.30 -5.84
C VAL A 78 -9.00 9.16 -7.01
N PHE A 79 -9.81 8.60 -7.91
CA PHE A 79 -10.28 9.27 -9.13
C PHE A 79 -11.78 9.63 -9.09
N GLY A 80 -12.53 9.09 -8.13
CA GLY A 80 -13.97 9.32 -8.00
C GLY A 80 -14.82 8.43 -8.93
N ASP A 81 -14.21 7.44 -9.58
CA ASP A 81 -14.85 6.51 -10.51
C ASP A 81 -14.82 5.05 -10.01
N GLY A 82 -14.30 4.82 -8.81
CA GLY A 82 -14.15 3.52 -8.18
C GLY A 82 -13.07 2.62 -8.78
N THR A 83 -12.24 3.12 -9.72
CA THR A 83 -11.21 2.30 -10.37
C THR A 83 -9.98 2.09 -9.51
N VAL A 84 -9.62 3.07 -8.67
CA VAL A 84 -8.53 2.96 -7.69
C VAL A 84 -9.02 3.45 -6.35
N VAL A 85 -9.05 2.54 -5.37
CA VAL A 85 -9.56 2.83 -4.03
C VAL A 85 -8.51 2.45 -3.00
N ILE A 86 -8.06 3.42 -2.21
CA ILE A 86 -7.29 3.18 -0.99
C ILE A 86 -8.24 2.62 0.07
N LYS A 87 -7.85 1.51 0.67
CA LYS A 87 -8.60 0.84 1.74
C LYS A 87 -7.85 1.00 3.05
N SER A 88 -8.45 1.63 4.05
CA SER A 88 -7.86 1.71 5.38
C SER A 88 -7.85 0.33 6.03
N THR A 89 -6.67 -0.17 6.38
CA THR A 89 -6.47 -1.51 6.92
C THR A 89 -5.48 -1.49 8.09
N PRO A 90 -5.75 -0.69 9.15
CA PRO A 90 -4.84 -0.54 10.28
C PRO A 90 -4.64 -1.86 11.03
N GLY A 91 -3.50 -1.99 11.69
CA GLY A 91 -3.18 -3.10 12.57
C GLY A 91 -1.71 -3.52 12.49
N HIS A 92 -1.19 -3.76 11.28
CA HIS A 92 0.26 -4.00 11.08
C HIS A 92 1.07 -2.78 11.48
N THR A 93 0.67 -1.63 10.95
CA THR A 93 1.01 -0.31 11.49
C THR A 93 -0.27 0.47 11.82
N PRO A 94 -0.18 1.55 12.62
CA PRO A 94 -1.34 2.34 13.02
C PRO A 94 -2.18 2.88 11.86
N GLY A 95 -1.56 3.18 10.71
CA GLY A 95 -2.24 3.69 9.52
C GLY A 95 -1.95 2.88 8.27
N HIS A 96 -1.73 1.57 8.41
CA HIS A 96 -1.58 0.67 7.26
C HIS A 96 -2.79 0.81 6.30
N GLN A 97 -2.53 0.82 4.99
CA GLN A 97 -3.54 0.88 3.94
C GLN A 97 -3.23 -0.10 2.79
N ALA A 98 -4.28 -0.73 2.27
CA ALA A 98 -4.27 -1.54 1.07
C ALA A 98 -4.80 -0.74 -0.13
N MET A 99 -4.65 -1.28 -1.34
CA MET A 99 -5.15 -0.64 -2.56
C MET A 99 -5.98 -1.62 -3.39
N PHE A 100 -7.20 -1.25 -3.71
CA PHE A 100 -8.02 -1.89 -4.71
C PHE A 100 -7.82 -1.21 -6.07
N VAL A 101 -7.70 -2.01 -7.12
CA VAL A 101 -7.59 -1.56 -8.52
C VAL A 101 -8.54 -2.37 -9.37
N LYS A 102 -9.42 -1.70 -10.12
CA LYS A 102 -10.29 -2.32 -11.12
C LYS A 102 -9.69 -2.12 -12.50
N LEU A 103 -9.18 -3.21 -13.06
CA LEU A 103 -8.61 -3.25 -14.40
C LEU A 103 -9.68 -3.64 -15.42
N ALA A 104 -9.57 -3.14 -16.65
CA ALA A 104 -10.58 -3.30 -17.68
C ALA A 104 -10.67 -4.73 -18.23
N ARG A 105 -9.55 -5.47 -18.27
CA ARG A 105 -9.48 -6.83 -18.84
C ARG A 105 -9.13 -7.91 -17.82
N HIS A 106 -8.22 -7.60 -16.89
CA HIS A 106 -7.78 -8.51 -15.83
C HIS A 106 -8.77 -8.60 -14.68
N GLY A 107 -9.61 -7.59 -14.53
CA GLY A 107 -10.61 -7.50 -13.46
C GLY A 107 -10.07 -6.82 -12.20
N SER A 108 -10.72 -7.10 -11.08
CA SER A 108 -10.47 -6.44 -9.80
C SER A 108 -9.32 -7.10 -9.04
N VAL A 109 -8.36 -6.30 -8.55
CA VAL A 109 -7.21 -6.74 -7.77
C VAL A 109 -7.12 -5.91 -6.49
N VAL A 110 -6.73 -6.55 -5.38
CA VAL A 110 -6.31 -5.86 -4.16
C VAL A 110 -4.83 -6.12 -3.91
N LEU A 111 -4.06 -5.05 -3.82
CA LEU A 111 -2.68 -5.04 -3.33
C LEU A 111 -2.73 -4.96 -1.81
N SER A 112 -2.30 -6.02 -1.12
CA SER A 112 -2.53 -6.18 0.32
C SER A 112 -1.75 -5.22 1.21
N GLY A 113 -0.62 -4.69 0.74
CA GLY A 113 0.42 -4.26 1.67
C GLY A 113 0.89 -5.45 2.50
N ASP A 114 1.07 -5.21 3.79
CA ASP A 114 1.45 -6.19 4.80
C ASP A 114 0.28 -6.63 5.66
N LEU A 115 -0.97 -6.34 5.24
CA LEU A 115 -2.13 -6.93 5.90
C LEU A 115 -2.04 -8.46 5.93
N PHE A 116 -1.40 -9.03 4.90
CA PHE A 116 -0.88 -10.39 4.88
C PHE A 116 0.55 -10.35 4.34
N HIS A 117 1.47 -11.07 4.97
CA HIS A 117 2.82 -11.29 4.43
C HIS A 117 2.86 -12.57 3.60
N PHE A 118 2.15 -13.60 4.04
CA PHE A 118 2.13 -14.92 3.39
C PHE A 118 0.71 -15.48 3.30
N PRO A 119 0.41 -16.34 2.31
CA PRO A 119 -0.89 -17.01 2.20
C PRO A 119 -1.32 -17.76 3.47
N GLU A 120 -0.37 -18.32 4.21
CA GLU A 120 -0.62 -19.07 5.44
C GLU A 120 -1.21 -18.21 6.56
N GLU A 121 -0.91 -16.90 6.59
CA GLU A 121 -1.53 -15.99 7.56
C GLU A 121 -3.02 -15.87 7.35
N ARG A 122 -3.44 -15.94 6.07
CA ARG A 122 -4.84 -15.91 5.67
C ARG A 122 -5.54 -17.24 5.95
N THR A 123 -4.90 -18.37 5.64
CA THR A 123 -5.55 -19.69 5.80
C THR A 123 -5.56 -20.20 7.23
N LEU A 124 -4.60 -19.81 8.05
CA LEU A 124 -4.45 -20.27 9.44
C LEU A 124 -4.86 -19.22 10.48
N ASP A 125 -5.38 -18.06 10.06
CA ASP A 125 -5.65 -16.88 10.90
C ASP A 125 -4.47 -16.50 11.82
N ARG A 126 -3.25 -16.54 11.26
CA ARG A 126 -2.03 -16.17 11.98
C ARG A 126 -1.71 -14.70 11.77
N VAL A 127 -1.35 -14.03 12.85
CA VAL A 127 -0.89 -12.64 12.85
C VAL A 127 0.58 -12.60 13.25
N PRO A 128 1.44 -11.83 12.54
CA PRO A 128 2.82 -11.63 12.92
C PRO A 128 2.99 -11.17 14.37
N THR A 129 4.16 -11.43 14.95
CA THR A 129 4.47 -11.04 16.32
C THR A 129 4.74 -9.54 16.48
N PHE A 130 5.07 -8.86 15.38
CA PHE A 130 5.43 -7.43 15.32
C PHE A 130 4.27 -6.52 14.92
N GLU A 131 3.05 -7.04 14.82
CA GLU A 131 1.84 -6.25 14.60
C GLU A 131 1.68 -5.14 15.65
N PHE A 132 1.41 -3.91 15.22
CA PHE A 132 1.07 -2.82 16.12
C PHE A 132 -0.19 -3.15 16.94
N ASN A 133 -1.21 -3.73 16.30
CA ASN A 133 -2.44 -4.18 16.96
C ASN A 133 -3.08 -5.38 16.22
N LYS A 134 -2.99 -6.56 16.84
CA LYS A 134 -3.49 -7.83 16.28
C LYS A 134 -5.00 -7.87 16.06
N ASP A 135 -5.77 -7.23 16.94
CA ASP A 135 -7.23 -7.23 16.83
C ASP A 135 -7.70 -6.31 15.70
N GLN A 136 -7.03 -5.15 15.52
CA GLN A 136 -7.23 -4.30 14.35
C GLN A 136 -6.85 -5.04 13.06
N THR A 137 -5.75 -5.79 13.05
CA THR A 137 -5.37 -6.61 11.87
C THR A 137 -6.45 -7.61 11.51
N ARG A 138 -7.00 -8.35 12.48
CA ARG A 138 -8.11 -9.28 12.22
C ARG A 138 -9.37 -8.57 11.72
N ALA A 139 -9.70 -7.41 12.27
CA ALA A 139 -10.83 -6.60 11.83
C ALA A 139 -10.62 -6.10 10.39
N SER A 140 -9.44 -5.58 10.08
CA SER A 140 -9.03 -5.11 8.75
C SER A 140 -9.05 -6.24 7.72
N ARG A 141 -8.57 -7.44 8.08
CA ARG A 141 -8.66 -8.64 7.25
C ARG A 141 -10.11 -8.98 6.96
N SER A 142 -10.95 -9.06 7.99
CA SER A 142 -12.37 -9.41 7.83
C SER A 142 -13.12 -8.40 6.96
N ALA A 143 -12.87 -7.10 7.15
CA ALA A 143 -13.46 -6.04 6.34
C ALA A 143 -13.00 -6.10 4.87
N LEU A 144 -11.70 -6.32 4.63
CA LEU A 144 -11.15 -6.42 3.28
C LEU A 144 -11.64 -7.68 2.56
N GLU A 145 -11.73 -8.82 3.23
CA GLU A 145 -12.29 -10.06 2.68
C GLU A 145 -13.75 -9.89 2.26
N ALA A 146 -14.57 -9.26 3.12
CA ALA A 146 -15.96 -8.96 2.79
C ALA A 146 -16.04 -8.04 1.56
N PHE A 147 -15.22 -7.01 1.50
CA PHE A 147 -15.14 -6.11 0.34
C PHE A 147 -14.72 -6.84 -0.95
N MET A 148 -13.66 -7.67 -0.89
CA MET A 148 -13.18 -8.43 -2.04
C MET A 148 -14.24 -9.40 -2.58
N LYS A 149 -15.00 -10.05 -1.68
CA LYS A 149 -16.11 -10.92 -2.07
C LYS A 149 -17.18 -10.16 -2.85
N THR A 150 -17.54 -8.95 -2.41
CA THR A 150 -18.52 -8.10 -3.10
C THR A 150 -17.96 -7.56 -4.42
N ALA A 151 -16.69 -7.16 -4.45
CA ALA A 151 -16.04 -6.58 -5.61
C ALA A 151 -15.57 -7.61 -6.66
N GLY A 152 -15.63 -8.90 -6.35
CA GLY A 152 -15.07 -9.97 -7.18
C GLY A 152 -13.56 -9.81 -7.38
N ALA A 153 -12.84 -9.38 -6.34
CA ALA A 153 -11.43 -9.05 -6.42
C ALA A 153 -10.54 -10.22 -6.02
N GLU A 154 -9.44 -10.42 -6.75
CA GLU A 154 -8.35 -11.26 -6.27
C GLU A 154 -7.41 -10.50 -5.33
N LEU A 155 -6.74 -11.23 -4.44
CA LEU A 155 -5.79 -10.68 -3.49
C LEU A 155 -4.36 -10.96 -3.96
N TRP A 156 -3.55 -9.91 -4.07
CA TRP A 156 -2.10 -10.01 -4.27
C TRP A 156 -1.38 -9.71 -2.97
N ILE A 157 -0.74 -10.75 -2.43
CA ILE A 157 0.10 -10.69 -1.24
C ILE A 157 1.51 -10.27 -1.65
N GLN A 158 2.01 -9.15 -1.12
CA GLN A 158 3.24 -8.52 -1.62
C GLN A 158 4.53 -9.28 -1.26
N HIS A 159 4.51 -10.12 -0.22
CA HIS A 159 5.63 -10.97 0.19
C HIS A 159 5.45 -12.46 -0.16
N ASP A 160 4.51 -12.81 -1.03
CA ASP A 160 4.37 -14.18 -1.56
C ASP A 160 5.25 -14.39 -2.81
N ILE A 161 6.40 -15.05 -2.62
CA ILE A 161 7.34 -15.35 -3.71
C ILE A 161 6.75 -16.29 -4.77
N ILE A 162 5.84 -17.18 -4.40
CA ILE A 162 5.23 -18.17 -5.30
C ILE A 162 4.20 -17.49 -6.20
N ALA A 163 3.37 -16.60 -5.64
CA ALA A 163 2.49 -15.75 -6.44
C ALA A 163 3.31 -14.78 -7.30
N TYR A 164 4.31 -14.11 -6.72
CA TYR A 164 5.18 -13.16 -7.43
C TYR A 164 5.80 -13.78 -8.68
N ALA A 165 6.28 -15.02 -8.62
CA ALA A 165 6.88 -15.71 -9.77
C ALA A 165 5.95 -15.76 -11.00
N LYS A 166 4.62 -15.81 -10.78
CA LYS A 166 3.60 -15.92 -11.83
C LYS A 166 3.14 -14.56 -12.38
N LEU A 167 3.42 -13.46 -11.69
CA LEU A 167 2.96 -12.14 -12.09
C LEU A 167 3.68 -11.64 -13.36
N MET A 168 2.96 -10.87 -14.18
CA MET A 168 3.55 -10.03 -15.22
C MET A 168 4.32 -8.91 -14.53
N LYS A 169 5.59 -8.76 -14.88
CA LYS A 169 6.50 -7.77 -14.30
C LYS A 169 6.87 -6.78 -15.39
N ALA A 170 7.23 -5.56 -14.99
CA ALA A 170 7.77 -4.56 -15.91
C ALA A 170 8.80 -5.21 -16.87
N PRO A 171 8.68 -4.96 -18.18
CA PRO A 171 7.83 -3.95 -18.82
C PRO A 171 6.41 -4.46 -19.17
N LYS A 172 6.06 -5.71 -18.85
CA LYS A 172 4.69 -6.24 -19.01
C LYS A 172 3.75 -5.62 -17.97
N PHE A 173 2.47 -5.60 -18.29
CA PHE A 173 1.43 -4.97 -17.47
C PHE A 173 0.10 -5.73 -17.56
N TYR A 174 -0.81 -5.34 -16.69
CA TYR A 174 -2.20 -5.81 -16.68
C TYR A 174 -3.11 -4.69 -17.20
N GLU A 175 -4.09 -5.04 -18.03
CA GLU A 175 -5.07 -4.11 -18.60
C GLU A 175 -6.45 -4.28 -17.97
#